data_AF-X1JBD0-F1
#
_entry.id   AF-X1JBD0-F1
#
_cell.length_a   1.000
_cell.length_b   1.000
_cell.length_c   1.000
_cell.angle_alpha   90.00
_cell.angle_beta   90.00
_cell.angle_gamma   90.00
#
_symmetry.space_group_name_H-M   'P 1'
#
loop_
_entity.id
_entity.type
_entity.pdbx_description
1 polymer ?
#
loop_
_entity_poly.entity_id
_entity_poly.type
_entity_poly.pdbx_seq_one_letter_code
_entity_poly.pdbx_strand_id
1 'polypeptide(L)'
;GNGPNFGQVLVGNSKTEKLRPSFIADLCCRLPLPTIQQPAILAQVPRQRSCAEAVAADDQSPTINQAMGALVLEVVRRILEGTCPWMQLYLDLDAGTLTPTMATPEVVSRLTGIRPSRLIEKERR
;
A
#
# COMPACT_ATOMS: atom_id res chain seq x y z
N GLY A 1 -2.84 -7.19 -4.26
CA GLY A 1 -3.11 -8.48 -4.93
C GLY A 1 -3.95 -9.35 -4.03
N ASN A 2 -4.66 -10.33 -4.59
CA ASN A 2 -5.65 -11.13 -3.84
C ASN A 2 -5.28 -12.62 -3.93
N GLY A 3 -5.28 -13.29 -2.79
CA GLY A 3 -5.37 -14.74 -2.68
C GLY A 3 -6.84 -15.20 -2.57
N PRO A 4 -7.10 -16.42 -2.09
CA PRO A 4 -8.46 -16.96 -1.97
C PRO A 4 -9.38 -16.09 -1.10
N ASN A 5 -8.95 -15.77 0.12
CA ASN A 5 -9.72 -15.02 1.12
C ASN A 5 -8.94 -13.87 1.77
N PHE A 6 -7.82 -13.48 1.18
CA PHE A 6 -7.01 -12.36 1.67
C PHE A 6 -6.54 -11.48 0.53
N GLY A 7 -6.21 -10.24 0.83
CA GLY A 7 -5.73 -9.30 -0.16
C GLY A 7 -4.94 -8.14 0.42
N GLN A 8 -4.25 -7.43 -0.46
CA GLN A 8 -3.38 -6.32 -0.06
C GLN A 8 -3.48 -5.16 -1.07
N VAL A 9 -3.60 -3.95 -0.54
CA VAL A 9 -3.42 -2.69 -1.27
C VAL A 9 -2.10 -2.08 -0.82
N LEU A 10 -1.24 -1.67 -1.76
CA LEU A 10 0.01 -0.98 -1.52
C LEU A 10 -0.01 0.37 -2.25
N VAL A 11 0.31 1.45 -1.53
CA VAL A 11 0.32 2.82 -2.04
C VAL A 11 1.75 3.34 -2.00
N GLY A 12 2.32 3.66 -3.16
CA GLY A 12 3.72 4.05 -3.28
C GLY A 12 4.06 4.59 -4.65
N ASN A 13 4.89 5.63 -4.71
CA ASN A 13 5.23 6.33 -5.95
C ASN A 13 6.72 6.67 -6.10
N SER A 14 7.55 6.39 -5.09
CA SER A 14 8.92 6.90 -5.03
C SER A 14 9.95 5.83 -4.72
N LYS A 15 11.06 5.87 -5.46
CA LYS A 15 12.27 5.09 -5.15
C LYS A 15 12.99 5.69 -3.93
N THR A 16 13.81 4.89 -3.26
CA THR A 16 14.50 5.25 -2.01
C THR A 16 15.27 6.57 -2.09
N GLU A 17 15.96 6.81 -3.20
CA GLU A 17 16.74 8.03 -3.44
C GLU A 17 15.90 9.31 -3.55
N LYS A 18 14.60 9.18 -3.82
CA LYS A 18 13.66 10.30 -3.96
C LYS A 18 12.81 10.54 -2.72
N LEU A 19 12.97 9.78 -1.64
CA LEU A 19 12.15 9.90 -0.42
C LEU A 19 12.51 11.09 0.49
N ARG A 20 13.44 11.97 0.10
CA ARG A 20 13.92 13.05 0.97
C ARG A 20 13.62 14.42 0.32
N PRO A 21 12.74 15.26 0.90
CA PRO A 21 11.74 14.91 1.91
C PRO A 21 10.54 14.14 1.31
N SER A 22 9.82 13.41 2.15
CA SER A 22 8.56 12.72 1.83
C SER A 22 7.34 13.36 2.52
N PHE A 23 7.56 13.98 3.68
CA PHE A 23 6.53 14.58 4.53
C PHE A 23 6.80 16.08 4.64
N ILE A 24 5.83 16.91 4.23
CA ILE A 24 5.92 18.37 4.19
C ILE A 24 4.72 18.92 4.96
N ALA A 25 4.98 19.53 6.11
CA ALA A 25 3.92 19.82 7.09
C ALA A 25 3.07 18.56 7.33
N ASP A 26 1.76 18.63 7.10
CA ASP A 26 0.83 17.51 7.27
C ASP A 26 0.64 16.65 6.00
N LEU A 27 1.33 16.97 4.90
CA LEU A 27 1.18 16.27 3.62
C LEU A 27 2.25 15.19 3.43
N CYS A 28 1.81 13.99 3.04
CA CYS A 28 2.69 12.92 2.54
C CYS A 28 2.73 12.92 1.00
N CYS A 29 3.82 13.41 0.41
CA CYS A 29 3.95 13.52 -1.04
C CYS A 29 4.58 12.27 -1.68
N ARG A 30 5.33 11.49 -0.89
CA ARG A 30 6.16 10.39 -1.39
C ARG A 30 6.10 9.21 -0.45
N LEU A 31 5.76 8.06 -1.02
CA LEU A 31 5.82 6.77 -0.32
C LEU A 31 6.71 5.80 -1.11
N PRO A 32 7.43 4.90 -0.42
CA PRO A 32 8.25 3.88 -1.07
C PRO A 32 7.43 3.10 -2.11
N LEU A 33 7.99 2.78 -3.27
CA LEU A 33 7.29 1.96 -4.28
C LEU A 33 6.78 0.64 -3.67
N PRO A 34 5.68 0.07 -4.19
CA PRO A 34 5.18 -1.23 -3.73
C PRO A 34 6.25 -2.34 -3.71
N THR A 35 7.20 -2.31 -4.64
CA THR A 35 8.31 -3.28 -4.71
C THR A 35 9.38 -3.07 -3.63
N ILE A 36 9.43 -1.89 -3.00
CA ILE A 36 10.26 -1.64 -1.81
C ILE A 36 9.49 -2.07 -0.56
N GLN A 37 8.18 -1.83 -0.51
CA GLN A 37 7.31 -2.22 0.60
C GLN A 37 7.19 -3.75 0.74
N GLN A 38 7.05 -4.43 -0.40
CA GLN A 38 6.96 -5.88 -0.48
C GLN A 38 7.86 -6.38 -1.63
N PRO A 39 9.16 -6.63 -1.36
CA PRO A 39 10.12 -7.13 -2.35
C PRO A 39 9.69 -8.43 -3.02
N ALA A 40 8.94 -9.28 -2.31
CA ALA A 40 8.45 -10.55 -2.82
C ALA A 40 7.55 -10.41 -4.07
N ILE A 41 6.96 -9.23 -4.32
CA ILE A 41 6.17 -8.97 -5.54
C ILE A 41 7.03 -9.14 -6.81
N LEU A 42 8.32 -8.81 -6.75
CA LEU A 42 9.23 -8.94 -7.90
C LEU A 42 9.49 -10.41 -8.27
N ALA A 43 9.31 -11.33 -7.34
CA ALA A 43 9.48 -12.76 -7.57
C ALA A 43 8.19 -13.42 -8.13
N GLN A 44 7.07 -12.70 -8.16
CA GLN A 44 5.81 -13.24 -8.65
C GLN A 44 5.76 -13.18 -10.16
N VAL A 45 5.49 -14.34 -10.79
CA VAL A 45 5.13 -14.38 -12.21
C VAL A 45 3.76 -13.73 -12.36
N PRO A 46 3.60 -12.69 -13.21
CA PRO A 46 2.30 -12.06 -13.43
C PRO A 46 1.25 -13.11 -13.80
N ARG A 47 0.16 -13.16 -13.05
CA ARG A 47 -0.98 -14.02 -13.41
C ARG A 47 -1.53 -13.52 -14.74
N GLN A 48 -1.66 -14.44 -15.71
CA GLN A 48 -2.31 -14.14 -16.98
C GLN A 48 -3.84 -14.23 -16.92
N ARG A 49 -4.38 -14.74 -15.80
CA ARG A 49 -5.83 -14.89 -15.57
C ARG A 49 -6.44 -13.58 -15.09
N SER A 50 -7.61 -13.25 -15.63
CA SER A 50 -8.53 -12.25 -15.09
C SER A 50 -9.05 -12.66 -13.71
N CYS A 51 -9.63 -11.70 -12.96
CA CYS A 51 -10.25 -11.99 -11.66
C CYS A 51 -11.41 -12.98 -11.78
N ALA A 52 -12.16 -12.96 -12.90
CA ALA A 52 -13.23 -13.92 -13.16
C ALA A 52 -12.70 -15.34 -13.38
N GLU A 53 -11.60 -15.48 -14.15
CA GLU A 53 -10.94 -16.77 -14.35
C GLU A 53 -10.28 -17.30 -13.07
N ALA A 54 -9.76 -16.42 -12.21
CA ALA A 54 -9.21 -16.80 -10.91
C ALA A 54 -10.30 -17.33 -9.96
N VAL A 55 -11.52 -16.76 -10.01
CA VAL A 55 -12.68 -17.30 -9.28
C VAL A 55 -13.07 -18.68 -9.81
N ALA A 56 -13.12 -18.85 -11.13
CA ALA A 56 -13.45 -20.15 -11.73
C ALA A 56 -12.41 -21.25 -11.39
N ALA A 57 -11.16 -20.85 -11.13
CA ALA A 57 -10.07 -21.73 -10.71
C ALA A 57 -9.93 -21.90 -9.19
N ASP A 58 -10.86 -21.32 -8.39
CA ASP A 58 -10.83 -21.32 -6.92
C ASP A 58 -9.57 -20.65 -6.30
N ASP A 59 -8.84 -19.85 -7.09
CA ASP A 59 -7.68 -19.08 -6.65
C ASP A 59 -8.09 -17.83 -5.85
N GLN A 60 -9.33 -17.36 -6.03
CA GLN A 60 -9.91 -16.15 -5.45
C GLN A 60 -11.41 -16.37 -5.19
N SER A 61 -11.92 -15.97 -4.03
CA SER A 61 -13.37 -15.90 -3.83
C SER A 61 -13.98 -14.67 -4.54
N PRO A 62 -15.27 -14.72 -4.94
CA PRO A 62 -15.97 -13.52 -5.42
C PRO A 62 -15.96 -12.40 -4.37
N THR A 63 -16.07 -12.76 -3.09
CA THR A 63 -16.11 -11.84 -1.95
C THR A 63 -14.81 -11.07 -1.81
N ILE A 64 -13.63 -11.73 -1.90
CA ILE A 64 -12.36 -10.99 -1.78
C ILE A 64 -12.20 -9.98 -2.91
N ASN A 65 -12.64 -10.29 -4.12
CA ASN A 65 -12.54 -9.37 -5.26
C ASN A 65 -13.40 -8.11 -5.05
N GLN A 66 -14.63 -8.27 -4.56
CA GLN A 66 -15.49 -7.14 -4.22
C GLN A 66 -14.91 -6.30 -3.07
N ALA A 67 -14.47 -6.95 -1.99
CA ALA A 67 -13.90 -6.27 -0.83
C ALA A 67 -12.64 -5.46 -1.21
N MET A 68 -11.76 -6.05 -2.00
CA MET A 68 -10.55 -5.39 -2.47
C MET A 68 -10.85 -4.22 -3.42
N GLY A 69 -11.86 -4.34 -4.29
CA GLY A 69 -12.33 -3.24 -5.12
C GLY A 69 -12.83 -2.05 -4.28
N ALA A 70 -13.63 -2.32 -3.24
CA ALA A 70 -14.11 -1.29 -2.32
C ALA A 70 -12.97 -0.62 -1.54
N LEU A 71 -11.99 -1.39 -1.06
CA LEU A 71 -10.81 -0.85 -0.37
C LEU A 71 -9.96 0.04 -1.28
N VAL A 72 -9.72 -0.37 -2.53
CA VAL A 72 -8.98 0.46 -3.50
C VAL A 72 -9.72 1.76 -3.78
N LEU A 73 -11.05 1.71 -3.95
CA LEU A 73 -11.86 2.91 -4.16
C LEU A 73 -11.77 3.88 -2.99
N GLU A 74 -11.84 3.38 -1.74
CA GLU A 74 -11.71 4.20 -0.54
C GLU A 74 -10.31 4.82 -0.41
N VAL A 75 -9.26 4.06 -0.73
CA VAL A 75 -7.88 4.58 -0.76
C VAL A 75 -7.76 5.72 -1.78
N VAL A 76 -8.27 5.52 -3.00
CA VAL A 76 -8.24 6.55 -4.05
C VAL A 76 -9.02 7.80 -3.63
N ARG A 77 -10.23 7.63 -3.08
CA ARG A 77 -11.06 8.74 -2.57
C ARG A 77 -10.28 9.58 -1.55
N ARG A 78 -9.66 8.94 -0.56
CA ARG A 78 -8.87 9.65 0.46
C ARG A 78 -7.59 10.27 -0.09
N ILE A 79 -6.95 9.68 -1.09
CA ILE A 79 -5.78 10.30 -1.75
C ILE A 79 -6.20 11.61 -2.44
N LEU A 80 -7.33 11.60 -3.15
CA LEU A 80 -7.87 12.78 -3.81
C LEU A 80 -8.25 13.90 -2.82
N GLU A 81 -8.75 13.52 -1.65
CA GLU A 81 -9.06 14.44 -0.56
C GLU A 81 -7.83 14.89 0.24
N GLY A 82 -6.67 14.27 0.02
CA GLY A 82 -5.46 14.52 0.81
C GLY A 82 -5.53 13.97 2.25
N THR A 83 -6.45 13.05 2.52
CA THR A 83 -6.72 12.50 3.87
C THR A 83 -6.31 11.05 4.05
N CYS A 84 -5.65 10.44 3.05
CA CYS A 84 -5.25 9.04 3.10
C CYS A 84 -4.09 8.82 4.08
N PRO A 85 -4.31 8.11 5.20
CA PRO A 85 -3.27 7.94 6.21
C PRO A 85 -2.50 6.61 6.02
N TRP A 86 -2.79 5.85 4.97
CA TRP A 86 -2.30 4.49 4.77
C TRP A 86 -1.28 4.42 3.64
N MET A 87 -0.20 3.68 3.86
CA MET A 87 0.66 3.21 2.78
C MET A 87 0.36 1.77 2.37
N GLN A 88 -0.28 1.00 3.25
CA GLN A 88 -0.74 -0.36 2.96
C GLN A 88 -2.01 -0.69 3.73
N LEU A 89 -2.86 -1.50 3.12
CA LEU A 89 -3.98 -2.19 3.78
C LEU A 89 -3.87 -3.69 3.49
N TYR A 90 -3.93 -4.53 4.51
CA TYR A 90 -4.00 -5.99 4.38
C TYR A 90 -5.34 -6.49 4.93
N LEU A 91 -6.10 -7.20 4.11
CA LEU A 91 -7.39 -7.78 4.45
C LEU A 91 -7.24 -9.30 4.55
N ASP A 92 -7.77 -9.86 5.63
CA ASP A 92 -7.90 -11.31 5.84
C ASP A 92 -9.35 -11.59 6.23
N LEU A 93 -10.10 -12.22 5.33
CA LEU A 93 -11.51 -12.54 5.55
C LEU A 93 -11.71 -13.75 6.47
N ASP A 94 -10.76 -14.68 6.51
CA ASP A 94 -10.85 -15.85 7.39
C ASP A 94 -10.65 -15.41 8.85
N ALA A 95 -9.72 -14.48 9.09
CA ALA A 95 -9.53 -13.86 10.39
C ALA A 95 -10.51 -12.72 10.69
N GLY A 96 -11.22 -12.21 9.68
CA GLY A 96 -12.10 -11.05 9.80
C GLY A 96 -11.37 -9.74 10.14
N THR A 97 -10.15 -9.55 9.63
CA THR A 97 -9.27 -8.42 9.99
C THR A 97 -8.93 -7.52 8.80
N LEU A 98 -8.79 -6.22 9.07
CA LEU A 98 -8.18 -5.24 8.19
C LEU A 98 -7.02 -4.58 8.92
N THR A 99 -5.79 -4.89 8.51
CA THR A 99 -4.56 -4.42 9.15
C THR A 99 -3.95 -3.29 8.33
N PRO A 100 -4.00 -2.03 8.81
CA PRO A 100 -3.38 -0.91 8.14
C PRO A 100 -1.91 -0.75 8.49
N THR A 101 -1.11 -0.32 7.52
CA THR A 101 0.22 0.26 7.74
C THR A 101 0.14 1.75 7.44
N MET A 102 0.45 2.56 8.45
CA MET A 102 0.30 4.01 8.38
C MET A 102 1.42 4.68 7.56
N ALA A 103 1.07 5.73 6.82
CA ALA A 103 2.00 6.59 6.10
C ALA A 103 2.64 7.59 7.08
N THR A 104 3.61 7.13 7.89
CA THR A 104 4.37 8.00 8.80
C THR A 104 5.87 7.94 8.53
N PRO A 105 6.64 8.98 8.94
CA PRO A 105 8.09 8.98 8.83
C PRO A 105 8.75 7.76 9.49
N GLU A 106 8.24 7.29 10.63
CA GLU A 106 8.78 6.17 11.39
C GLU A 106 8.59 4.84 10.65
N VAL A 107 7.43 4.66 10.03
CA VAL A 107 7.15 3.48 9.22
C VAL A 107 8.05 3.46 7.99
N VAL A 108 8.13 4.57 7.25
CA VAL A 108 8.99 4.67 6.07
C VAL A 108 10.47 4.51 6.46
N SER A 109 10.87 5.02 7.63
CA SER A 109 12.21 4.86 8.17
C SER A 109 12.57 3.40 8.43
N ARG A 110 11.69 2.65 9.10
CA ARG A 110 11.90 1.21 9.35
C ARG A 110 12.06 0.41 8.07
N LEU A 111 11.30 0.75 7.03
CA LEU A 111 11.35 0.06 5.75
C LEU A 111 12.61 0.40 4.92
N THR A 112 13.10 1.64 5.00
CA THR A 112 14.11 2.16 4.06
C THR A 112 15.48 2.43 4.69
N GLY A 113 15.58 2.40 6.02
CA GLY A 113 16.78 2.79 6.77
C GLY A 113 17.05 4.30 6.80
N ILE A 114 16.19 5.12 6.18
CA ILE A 114 16.33 6.57 6.18
C ILE A 114 15.89 7.11 7.54
N ARG A 115 16.69 7.92 8.22
CA ARG A 115 16.31 8.54 9.50
C ARG A 115 15.03 9.38 9.34
N PRO A 116 14.06 9.35 10.29
CA PRO A 116 12.80 10.11 10.16
C PRO A 116 13.01 11.61 9.91
N SER A 117 14.01 12.22 10.57
CA SER A 117 14.37 13.64 10.38
C SER A 117 14.86 14.01 8.98
N ARG A 118 15.21 13.04 8.13
CA ARG A 118 15.56 13.23 6.72
C ARG A 118 14.37 13.04 5.78
N LEU A 119 13.27 12.46 6.28
CA LEU A 119 12.02 12.27 5.55
C LEU A 119 11.08 13.48 5.72
N ILE A 120 11.28 14.28 6.76
CA ILE A 120 10.47 15.47 7.05
C ILE A 120 11.18 16.71 6.49
N GLU A 121 10.45 17.55 5.76
CA GLU A 121 10.92 18.89 5.39
C GLU A 121 10.98 19.77 6.65
N LYS A 122 12.15 20.35 6.91
CA LYS A 122 12.30 21.32 7.99
C LYS A 122 11.69 22.63 7.53
N GLU A 123 10.74 23.17 8.28
CA GLU A 123 10.34 24.57 8.12
C GLU A 123 11.59 25.45 8.19
N ARG A 124 11.84 26.21 7.11
CA ARG A 124 12.86 27.26 7.14
C ARG A 124 12.34 28.36 8.05
N ARG A 125 12.94 28.49 9.23
CA ARG A 125 12.82 29.69 10.05
C ARG A 125 13.54 30.86 9.39
#